data_AF-A0A2I0HEK4-F1
#
_entry.id   AF-A0A2I0HEK4-F1
#
_cell.length_a   1.000
_cell.length_b   1.000
_cell.length_c   1.000
_cell.angle_alpha   90.00
_cell.angle_beta   90.00
_cell.angle_gamma   90.00
#
_symmetry.space_group_name_H-M   'P 1'
#
loop_
_entity.id
_entity.type
_entity.pdbx_description
1 polymer ?
#
loop_
_entity_poly.entity_id
_entity_poly.type
_entity_poly.pdbx_seq_one_letter_code
_entity_poly.pdbx_strand_id
1 'polypeptide(L)'
;AYETWISGEGMEFIDPSLVDSASSCKLTRCLQIALLCVQENPMDRPSMLEISSMLRNGTSEITSPKRPAFSIKKDEDGGEAK
;
A
#
# COMPACT_ATOMS: atom_id res chain seq x y z
N ALA A 1 2.47 -4.89 5.94
CA ALA A 1 1.89 -3.79 5.16
C ALA A 1 1.51 -4.24 3.76
N TYR A 2 2.46 -4.34 2.81
CA TYR A 2 2.13 -4.76 1.43
C TYR A 2 1.61 -6.20 1.36
N GLU A 3 2.33 -7.14 1.98
CA GLU A 3 1.92 -8.56 2.04
C GLU A 3 0.53 -8.74 2.68
N THR A 4 0.27 -8.07 3.80
CA THR A 4 -1.05 -8.09 4.44
C THR A 4 -2.13 -7.44 3.56
N TRP A 5 -1.80 -6.38 2.83
CA TRP A 5 -2.72 -5.73 1.89
C TRP A 5 -3.08 -6.63 0.70
N ILE A 6 -2.11 -7.32 0.07
CA ILE A 6 -2.40 -8.23 -1.06
C ILE A 6 -3.22 -9.45 -0.62
N SER A 7 -3.08 -9.90 0.63
CA SER A 7 -3.88 -11.00 1.20
C SER A 7 -5.30 -10.57 1.60
N GLY A 8 -5.65 -9.29 1.49
CA GLY A 8 -6.94 -8.75 1.93
C GLY A 8 -7.01 -8.47 3.44
N GLU A 9 -5.93 -8.71 4.17
CA GLU A 9 -5.79 -8.56 5.63
C GLU A 9 -5.15 -7.21 6.00
N GLY A 10 -5.29 -6.20 5.15
CA GLY A 10 -4.64 -4.89 5.35
C GLY A 10 -4.98 -4.21 6.67
N MET A 11 -6.18 -4.48 7.22
CA MET A 11 -6.61 -3.95 8.52
C MET A 11 -5.79 -4.49 9.70
N GLU A 12 -5.19 -5.68 9.60
CA GLU A 12 -4.34 -6.24 10.66
C GLU A 12 -3.03 -5.47 10.84
N PHE A 13 -2.61 -4.73 9.81
CA PHE A 13 -1.42 -3.88 9.88
C PHE A 13 -1.71 -2.54 10.58
N ILE A 14 -2.97 -2.13 10.67
CA ILE A 14 -3.34 -0.82 11.22
C ILE A 14 -3.30 -0.89 12.75
N ASP A 15 -2.77 0.17 13.38
CA ASP A 15 -2.74 0.29 14.83
C ASP A 15 -4.17 0.16 15.40
N PRO A 16 -4.42 -0.81 16.31
CA PRO A 16 -5.74 -1.05 16.87
C PRO A 16 -6.36 0.17 17.56
N SER A 17 -5.54 1.10 18.09
CA SER A 17 -6.01 2.34 18.72
C SER A 17 -6.67 3.32 17.74
N LEU A 18 -6.44 3.14 16.43
CA LEU A 18 -7.04 3.95 15.37
C LEU A 18 -8.34 3.36 14.82
N VAL A 19 -8.60 2.08 15.11
CA VAL A 19 -9.71 1.32 14.55
C VAL A 19 -11.01 1.66 15.29
N ASP A 20 -11.91 2.35 14.59
CA ASP A 20 -13.31 2.45 14.94
C ASP A 20 -14.15 2.05 13.71
N SER A 21 -15.35 1.57 13.95
CA SER A 21 -16.30 1.13 12.91
C SER A 21 -16.50 2.17 11.79
N ALA A 22 -16.44 3.46 12.12
CA ALA A 22 -16.56 4.57 11.17
C ALA A 22 -15.25 4.92 10.43
N SER A 23 -14.08 4.45 10.91
CA SER A 23 -12.76 4.78 10.34
C SER A 23 -12.21 3.69 9.42
N SER A 24 -12.72 2.45 9.48
CA SER A 24 -12.21 1.30 8.71
C SER A 24 -11.98 1.62 7.22
N CYS A 25 -12.99 2.10 6.49
CA CYS A 25 -12.85 2.41 5.07
C CYS A 25 -11.81 3.52 4.80
N LYS A 26 -11.71 4.51 5.70
CA LYS A 26 -10.71 5.59 5.59
C LYS A 26 -9.31 5.05 5.84
N LEU A 27 -9.14 4.16 6.82
CA LEU A 27 -7.85 3.55 7.16
C LEU A 27 -7.36 2.61 6.06
N THR A 28 -8.23 1.77 5.50
CA THR A 28 -7.90 0.93 4.34
C THR A 28 -7.48 1.78 3.15
N ARG A 29 -8.19 2.89 2.89
CA ARG A 29 -7.85 3.84 1.83
C ARG A 29 -6.50 4.53 2.09
N CYS A 30 -6.26 4.99 3.31
CA CYS A 30 -4.98 5.58 3.71
C CYS A 30 -3.82 4.59 3.55
N LEU A 31 -4.02 3.32 3.92
CA LEU A 31 -3.03 2.27 3.72
C LEU A 31 -2.71 2.09 2.23
N GLN A 32 -3.73 2.03 1.37
CA GLN A 32 -3.54 1.89 -0.07
C GLN A 32 -2.76 3.08 -0.66
N ILE A 33 -3.10 4.31 -0.27
CA ILE A 33 -2.38 5.53 -0.71
C ILE A 33 -0.93 5.50 -0.21
N ALA A 34 -0.70 5.12 1.05
CA ALA A 34 0.64 5.01 1.60
C ALA A 34 1.50 4.00 0.82
N LEU A 35 0.92 2.87 0.41
CA LEU A 35 1.59 1.86 -0.43
C LEU A 35 1.89 2.39 -1.85
N LEU A 36 1.06 3.27 -2.41
CA LEU A 36 1.35 3.95 -3.68
C LEU A 36 2.51 4.94 -3.57
N CYS A 37 2.68 5.59 -2.42
CA CYS A 37 3.80 6.53 -2.21
C CYS A 37 5.18 5.86 -2.17
N VAL A 38 5.23 4.56 -1.84
CA VAL A 38 6.48 3.80 -1.65
C VAL A 38 6.73 2.74 -2.74
N GLN A 39 6.09 2.89 -3.90
CA GLN A 39 6.29 2.03 -5.06
C GLN A 39 7.77 1.91 -5.43
N GLU A 40 8.18 0.70 -5.84
CA GLU A 40 9.53 0.41 -6.32
C GLU A 40 9.92 1.36 -7.45
N ASN A 41 9.08 1.43 -8.49
CA ASN A 41 9.24 2.36 -9.59
C ASN A 41 8.80 3.78 -9.18
N PRO A 42 9.69 4.80 -9.24
CA PRO A 42 9.32 6.19 -8.95
C PRO A 42 8.20 6.75 -9.82
N MET A 43 8.07 6.27 -11.07
CA MET A 43 7.04 6.72 -12.00
C MET A 43 5.63 6.23 -11.64
N ASP A 44 5.54 5.21 -10.79
CA ASP A 44 4.26 4.68 -10.30
C ASP A 44 3.80 5.41 -9.01
N ARG A 45 4.59 6.34 -8.48
CA ARG A 45 4.25 7.09 -7.27
C ARG A 45 3.34 8.27 -7.64
N PRO A 46 2.23 8.48 -6.92
CA PRO A 46 1.32 9.58 -7.18
C PRO A 46 1.96 10.91 -6.80
N SER A 47 1.62 11.96 -7.54
CA SER A 47 1.95 13.33 -7.17
C SER A 47 1.20 13.76 -5.91
N MET A 48 1.70 14.80 -5.23
CA MET A 48 1.01 15.38 -4.05
C MET A 48 -0.40 15.88 -4.37
N LEU A 49 -0.66 16.31 -5.61
CA LEU A 49 -1.99 16.73 -6.05
C LEU A 49 -2.94 15.53 -6.11
N GLU A 50 -2.49 14.42 -6.69
CA GLU A 50 -3.26 13.18 -6.76
C GLU A 50 -3.53 12.63 -5.35
N ILE A 51 -2.53 12.64 -4.46
CA ILE A 51 -2.69 12.26 -3.04
C ILE A 51 -3.76 13.13 -2.36
N SER A 52 -3.69 14.46 -2.50
CA SER A 52 -4.67 15.39 -1.94
C SER A 52 -6.08 15.12 -2.47
N SER A 53 -6.21 14.83 -3.76
CA SER A 53 -7.48 14.48 -4.40
C SER A 53 -8.04 13.16 -3.86
N MET A 54 -7.22 12.11 -3.79
CA MET A 54 -7.59 10.78 -3.29
C MET A 54 -8.04 10.82 -1.82
N LEU A 55 -7.39 11.63 -0.98
CA LEU A 55 -7.73 11.79 0.43
C LEU A 55 -9.03 12.57 0.63
N ARG A 56 -9.25 13.62 -0.17
CA ARG A 56 -10.45 14.47 -0.07
C ARG A 56 -11.69 13.75 -0.60
N ASN A 57 -11.52 13.00 -1.68
CA ASN A 57 -12.63 12.39 -2.40
C ASN A 57 -12.63 10.87 -2.15
N GLY A 58 -13.40 10.45 -1.15
CA GLY A 58 -13.47 9.05 -0.70
C GLY A 58 -14.01 8.06 -1.74
N THR A 59 -14.61 8.54 -2.82
CA THR A 59 -15.16 7.74 -3.92
C THR A 59 -14.26 7.68 -5.15
N SER A 60 -13.15 8.44 -5.19
CA SER A 60 -12.23 8.36 -6.33
C SER A 60 -11.64 6.97 -6.42
N GLU A 61 -11.61 6.41 -7.62
CA GLU A 61 -10.90 5.17 -7.90
C GLU A 61 -9.42 5.35 -7.60
N ILE A 62 -8.85 4.42 -6.84
CA ILE A 62 -7.43 4.36 -6.52
C ILE A 62 -6.88 3.10 -7.17
N THR A 63 -5.81 3.25 -7.93
CA THR A 63 -5.12 2.12 -8.54
C THR A 63 -4.56 1.17 -7.47
N SER A 64 -4.51 -0.11 -7.79
CA SER A 64 -3.91 -1.11 -6.91
C SER A 64 -2.39 -0.86 -6.79
N PRO A 65 -1.85 -0.67 -5.57
CA PRO A 65 -0.40 -0.60 -5.39
C PRO A 65 0.30 -1.86 -5.89
N LYS A 66 1.43 -1.66 -6.57
CA LYS A 66 2.39 -2.72 -6.91
C LYS A 66 3.43 -2.87 -5.80
N ARG A 67 4.42 -3.73 -6.02
CA ARG A 67 5.48 -4.04 -5.04
C ARG A 67 6.24 -2.76 -4.61
N PRO A 68 6.35 -2.50 -3.29
CA PRO A 68 7.20 -1.43 -2.75
C PRO A 68 8.68 -1.69 -2.92
N ALA A 69 9.48 -0.61 -3.01
CA ALA A 69 10.94 -0.65 -3.19
C ALA A 69 11.70 -1.46 -2.13
N PHE A 70 11.12 -1.56 -0.93
CA PHE A 70 11.76 -2.15 0.25
C PHE A 70 11.12 -3.48 0.66
N SER A 71 10.35 -4.11 -0.22
CA SER A 71 9.81 -5.44 0.06
C SER A 71 10.96 -6.44 0.10
N ILE A 72 10.94 -7.37 1.07
CA ILE A 72 11.93 -8.44 1.17
C ILE A 72 11.95 -9.16 -0.19
N LYS A 73 13.06 -9.08 -0.92
CA LYS A 73 13.27 -9.93 -2.07
C LYS A 73 13.24 -11.36 -1.53
N LYS A 74 12.32 -12.20 -2.03
CA LYS A 74 12.65 -13.62 -2.09
C LYS A 74 13.83 -13.67 -3.04
N ASP A 75 15.03 -13.80 -2.50
CA ASP A 75 16.17 -14.21 -3.28
C ASP A 75 15.81 -15.59 -3.85
N GLU A 76 15.30 -15.61 -5.07
CA GLU A 76 15.39 -16.80 -5.91
C GLU A 76 16.83 -16.86 -6.42
N ASP A 77 17.76 -17.19 -5.54
CA ASP A 77 19.05 -17.78 -5.93
C ASP A 77 18.95 -19.28 -5.63
N GLY A 78 18.19 -19.96 -6.49
CA GLY A 78 18.36 -21.39 -6.73
C GLY A 78 19.65 -21.55 -7.52
N GLY A 79 20.59 -22.30 -6.96
CA GLY A 79 21.99 -22.20 -7.33
C GLY A 79 22.37 -22.61 -8.75
N GLU A 80 23.57 -22.20 -9.13
CA GLU A 80 24.42 -22.98 -10.01
C GLU A 80 25.87 -22.84 -9.55
N ALA A 81 26.48 -23.99 -9.29
CA ALA A 81 27.90 -24.10 -8.98
C ALA A 81 28.73 -23.71 -10.21
N LYS A 82 29.73 -22.85 -10.02
CA LYS A 82 31.04 -23.03 -10.64
C LYS A 82 32.14 -22.36 -9.85
#